data_AF-A0A6I1EMH8-F1
#
_entry.id   AF-A0A6I1EMH8-F1
#
_cell.length_a   1.000
_cell.length_b   1.000
_cell.length_c   1.000
_cell.angle_alpha   90.00
_cell.angle_beta   90.00
_cell.angle_gamma   90.00
#
_symmetry.space_group_name_H-M   'P 1'
#
loop_
_entity.id
_entity.type
_entity.pdbx_description
1 polymer ?
#
loop_
_entity_poly.entity_id
_entity_poly.type
_entity_poly.pdbx_seq_one_letter_code
_entity_poly.pdbx_strand_id
1 'polypeptide(L)'
;MLMLLAGAVGSALAAEAPADPYPPVKFDLPAHEAFVKDLNLDPARHQGPQTVEEQKKALTQIFNEKTEQNSLSKHYEKGHTCTTCHDQQRIGRPDWMTSVTAPEMKQKCGDCHDVQKKVFSKTDTHKKIDCVACHMPNMPSPEEFQGPDGVKEFYNAVRRSHLYKINVDPSAQTYVRNLDAKEGERLWTYALDKKGHAYVDIVWSCGRATPGDYTLSGDAQGCHSPATSTLDEGLRYADQSAIYAEILKWQTPVKEGFEKIGAGLERLKQLLEVTALKPADQTEVRLMLDKAEEIYDQVKEDGSWGAHAPRYLKDRVLTGVGYIEKAQAIIDKGGYQSASEKKNR
;
A
#
# COMPACT_ATOMS: atom_id res chain seq x y z
N MET A 1 1.17 -11.46 46.70
CA MET A 1 0.42 -12.74 46.71
C MET A 1 -1.04 -12.32 46.65
N LEU A 2 -1.79 -12.38 45.55
CA LEU A 2 -1.78 -13.24 44.39
C LEU A 2 -2.31 -12.41 43.19
N MET A 3 -1.81 -12.71 41.99
CA MET A 3 -2.27 -12.18 40.71
C MET A 3 -3.75 -12.52 40.45
N LEU A 4 -4.48 -11.60 39.83
CA LEU A 4 -5.67 -11.92 39.04
C LEU A 4 -5.39 -11.49 37.60
N LEU A 5 -4.75 -12.41 36.88
CA LEU A 5 -4.80 -12.51 35.42
C LEU A 5 -6.23 -12.89 35.05
N ALA A 6 -6.96 -11.99 34.40
CA ALA A 6 -8.15 -12.34 33.63
C ALA A 6 -7.85 -11.99 32.17
N GLY A 7 -7.38 -13.00 31.43
CA GLY A 7 -7.32 -12.94 29.99
C GLY A 7 -8.73 -12.89 29.43
N ALA A 8 -9.00 -11.91 28.58
CA ALA A 8 -10.12 -11.91 27.65
C ALA A 8 -9.55 -11.81 26.24
N VAL A 9 -8.87 -12.88 25.82
CA VAL A 9 -8.61 -13.16 24.41
C VAL A 9 -9.25 -14.51 24.16
N GLY A 10 -10.35 -14.51 23.40
CA GLY A 10 -11.03 -15.73 23.00
C GLY A 10 -12.52 -15.50 22.77
N SER A 11 -12.97 -15.85 21.57
CA SER A 11 -14.37 -16.06 21.18
C SER A 11 -15.29 -14.83 21.11
N ALA A 12 -15.09 -13.97 20.09
CA ALA A 12 -16.17 -13.11 19.56
C ALA A 12 -16.56 -13.45 18.11
N LEU A 13 -16.01 -14.50 17.51
CA LEU A 13 -16.34 -14.93 16.15
C LEU A 13 -16.89 -16.36 16.16
N ALA A 14 -18.06 -16.54 16.77
CA ALA A 14 -18.88 -17.73 16.57
C ALA A 14 -20.37 -17.43 16.80
N ALA A 15 -20.83 -16.22 16.47
CA ALA A 15 -22.19 -16.13 15.94
C ALA A 15 -22.05 -16.62 14.49
N GLU A 16 -22.73 -17.71 14.12
CA GLU A 16 -22.80 -18.16 12.73
C GLU A 16 -23.14 -16.94 11.87
N ALA A 17 -22.19 -16.50 11.03
CA ALA A 17 -22.48 -15.46 10.07
C ALA A 17 -23.73 -15.94 9.28
N PRO A 18 -24.71 -15.05 9.01
CA PRO A 18 -25.88 -15.44 8.24
C PRO A 18 -25.41 -16.12 6.95
N ALA A 19 -26.12 -17.16 6.49
CA ALA A 19 -25.67 -18.02 5.39
C ALA A 19 -25.23 -17.26 4.13
N ASP A 20 -25.75 -16.04 3.95
CA ASP A 20 -25.33 -15.09 2.94
C ASP A 20 -25.27 -13.65 3.54
N PRO A 21 -24.10 -13.18 4.01
CA PRO A 21 -23.95 -11.92 4.75
C PRO A 21 -23.71 -10.68 3.86
N TYR A 22 -23.60 -10.86 2.54
CA TYR A 22 -23.19 -9.80 1.60
C TYR A 22 -24.33 -8.82 1.24
N PRO A 23 -24.04 -7.61 0.74
CA PRO A 23 -25.06 -6.77 0.11
C PRO A 23 -25.60 -7.44 -1.17
N PRO A 24 -26.85 -7.17 -1.61
CA PRO A 24 -27.48 -7.80 -2.78
C PRO A 24 -26.88 -7.29 -4.10
N VAL A 25 -25.63 -7.66 -4.35
CA VAL A 25 -24.83 -7.29 -5.53
C VAL A 25 -24.39 -8.54 -6.27
N LYS A 26 -24.43 -8.51 -7.60
CA LYS A 26 -23.88 -9.60 -8.41
C LYS A 26 -22.35 -9.60 -8.32
N PHE A 27 -21.76 -10.78 -8.13
CA PHE A 27 -20.33 -11.01 -8.29
C PHE A 27 -20.07 -11.58 -9.69
N ASP A 28 -19.39 -10.82 -10.53
CA ASP A 28 -19.10 -11.15 -11.93
C ASP A 28 -17.57 -11.18 -12.14
N LEU A 29 -16.99 -12.30 -11.70
CA LEU A 29 -15.54 -12.54 -11.65
C LEU A 29 -15.21 -13.86 -12.36
N PRO A 30 -15.26 -13.91 -13.71
CA PRO A 30 -15.06 -15.16 -14.46
C PRO A 30 -13.67 -15.77 -14.30
N ALA A 31 -12.65 -14.96 -14.00
CA ALA A 31 -11.30 -15.47 -13.68
C ALA A 31 -11.18 -16.03 -12.24
N HIS A 32 -12.22 -15.89 -11.41
CA HIS A 32 -12.23 -16.24 -9.99
C HIS A 32 -13.51 -17.00 -9.59
N GLU A 33 -14.03 -17.87 -10.45
CA GLU A 33 -15.28 -18.63 -10.21
C GLU A 33 -15.25 -19.47 -8.92
N ALA A 34 -14.11 -20.09 -8.61
CA ALA A 34 -13.94 -20.86 -7.37
C ALA A 34 -14.14 -19.97 -6.14
N PHE A 35 -13.56 -18.76 -6.13
CA PHE A 35 -13.77 -17.79 -5.07
C PHE A 35 -15.25 -17.39 -4.95
N VAL A 36 -15.93 -17.09 -6.07
CA VAL A 36 -17.35 -16.72 -6.05
C VAL A 36 -18.22 -17.85 -5.50
N LYS A 37 -17.91 -19.09 -5.84
CA LYS A 37 -18.60 -20.27 -5.30
C LYS A 37 -18.42 -20.40 -3.78
N ASP A 38 -17.23 -20.13 -3.28
CA ASP A 38 -16.91 -20.23 -1.85
C ASP A 38 -17.61 -19.15 -1.01
N LEU A 39 -18.10 -18.06 -1.62
CA LEU A 39 -18.93 -17.05 -0.94
C LEU A 39 -20.32 -17.58 -0.54
N ASN A 40 -20.76 -18.71 -1.10
CA ASN A 40 -22.05 -19.36 -0.80
C ASN A 40 -23.26 -18.41 -0.91
N LEU A 41 -23.26 -17.56 -1.94
CA LEU A 41 -24.30 -16.56 -2.19
C LEU A 41 -25.65 -17.20 -2.55
N ASP A 42 -26.76 -16.62 -2.08
CA ASP A 42 -28.09 -16.95 -2.58
C ASP A 42 -28.26 -16.41 -4.01
N PRO A 43 -28.40 -17.27 -5.04
CA PRO A 43 -28.52 -16.83 -6.42
C PRO A 43 -29.73 -15.92 -6.65
N ALA A 44 -30.81 -16.06 -5.85
CA ALA A 44 -31.98 -15.20 -5.95
C ALA A 44 -31.71 -13.75 -5.53
N ARG A 45 -30.78 -13.56 -4.59
CA ARG A 45 -30.46 -12.24 -4.01
C ARG A 45 -29.36 -11.51 -4.78
N HIS A 46 -28.50 -12.25 -5.48
CA HIS A 46 -27.29 -11.74 -6.15
C HIS A 46 -27.42 -11.64 -7.67
N GLN A 47 -28.64 -11.39 -8.18
CA GLN A 47 -28.89 -11.24 -9.62
C GLN A 47 -28.43 -9.88 -10.17
N GLY A 48 -28.19 -8.89 -9.29
CA GLY A 48 -27.88 -7.51 -9.66
C GLY A 48 -29.12 -6.74 -10.15
N PRO A 49 -28.95 -5.49 -10.61
CA PRO A 49 -30.05 -4.68 -11.14
C PRO A 49 -30.71 -5.32 -12.38
N GLN A 50 -32.04 -5.51 -12.34
CA GLN A 50 -32.81 -6.20 -13.39
C GLN A 50 -33.42 -5.24 -14.41
N THR A 51 -33.66 -3.98 -14.02
CA THR A 51 -34.25 -2.95 -14.87
C THR A 51 -33.25 -1.85 -15.21
N VAL A 52 -33.51 -1.13 -16.31
CA VAL A 52 -32.70 0.05 -16.71
C VAL A 52 -32.70 1.13 -15.63
N GLU A 53 -33.81 1.29 -14.91
CA GLU A 53 -33.91 2.28 -13.83
C GLU A 53 -33.06 1.88 -12.61
N GLU A 54 -33.11 0.62 -12.20
CA GLU A 54 -32.24 0.08 -11.14
C GLU A 54 -30.76 0.17 -11.53
N GLN A 55 -30.42 -0.15 -12.77
CA GLN A 55 -29.06 -0.02 -13.29
C GLN A 55 -28.59 1.43 -13.22
N LYS A 56 -29.41 2.38 -13.72
CA LYS A 56 -29.07 3.81 -13.68
C LYS A 56 -28.86 4.29 -12.25
N LYS A 57 -29.74 3.92 -11.31
CA LYS A 57 -29.63 4.29 -9.90
C LYS A 57 -28.35 3.75 -9.28
N ALA A 58 -28.05 2.46 -9.46
CA ALA A 58 -26.84 1.83 -8.95
C ALA A 58 -25.58 2.48 -9.54
N LEU A 59 -25.56 2.68 -10.87
CA LEU A 59 -24.44 3.32 -11.56
C LEU A 59 -24.19 4.73 -11.07
N THR A 60 -25.22 5.55 -10.86
CA THR A 60 -25.03 6.92 -10.34
C THR A 60 -24.36 6.90 -8.96
N GLN A 61 -24.81 6.04 -8.05
CA GLN A 61 -24.22 5.94 -6.72
C GLN A 61 -22.75 5.50 -6.79
N ILE A 62 -22.47 4.41 -7.52
CA ILE A 62 -21.12 3.83 -7.61
C ILE A 62 -20.17 4.79 -8.33
N PHE A 63 -20.60 5.40 -9.42
CA PHE A 63 -19.79 6.35 -10.18
C PHE A 63 -19.43 7.57 -9.34
N ASN A 64 -20.40 8.12 -8.59
CA ASN A 64 -20.15 9.26 -7.71
C ASN A 64 -19.17 8.90 -6.60
N GLU A 65 -19.31 7.73 -5.98
CA GLU A 65 -18.39 7.24 -4.93
C GLU A 65 -16.95 7.08 -5.47
N LYS A 66 -16.78 6.43 -6.63
CA LYS A 66 -15.44 6.23 -7.22
C LYS A 66 -14.84 7.54 -7.72
N THR A 67 -15.67 8.45 -8.21
CA THR A 67 -15.26 9.80 -8.60
C THR A 67 -14.79 10.59 -7.38
N GLU A 68 -15.53 10.56 -6.27
CA GLU A 68 -15.13 11.19 -5.01
C GLU A 68 -13.78 10.65 -4.54
N GLN A 69 -13.64 9.33 -4.40
CA GLN A 69 -12.38 8.68 -4.00
C GLN A 69 -11.21 9.10 -4.89
N ASN A 70 -11.38 9.01 -6.21
CA ASN A 70 -10.33 9.38 -7.14
C ASN A 70 -10.00 10.88 -7.08
N SER A 71 -11.01 11.76 -6.94
CA SER A 71 -10.82 13.21 -6.87
C SER A 71 -9.99 13.66 -5.68
N LEU A 72 -9.99 12.87 -4.61
CA LEU A 72 -9.19 13.06 -3.40
C LEU A 72 -7.79 12.44 -3.52
N SER A 73 -7.33 12.08 -4.72
CA SER A 73 -6.04 11.40 -4.92
C SER A 73 -5.04 12.23 -5.71
N LYS A 74 -3.75 11.90 -5.52
CA LYS A 74 -2.65 12.47 -6.32
C LYS A 74 -2.79 12.14 -7.82
N HIS A 75 -3.42 11.01 -8.16
CA HIS A 75 -3.68 10.65 -9.55
C HIS A 75 -4.60 11.68 -10.21
N TYR A 76 -5.69 12.07 -9.55
CA TYR A 76 -6.59 13.09 -10.07
C TYR A 76 -5.94 14.47 -10.13
N GLU A 77 -5.14 14.85 -9.12
CA GLU A 77 -4.33 16.08 -9.15
C GLU A 77 -3.42 16.13 -10.40
N LYS A 78 -2.96 14.98 -10.89
CA LYS A 78 -2.14 14.84 -12.11
C LYS A 78 -2.95 14.65 -13.39
N GLY A 79 -4.28 14.79 -13.33
CA GLY A 79 -5.17 14.71 -14.49
C GLY A 79 -5.59 13.29 -14.87
N HIS A 80 -5.31 12.28 -14.04
CA HIS A 80 -5.80 10.92 -14.29
C HIS A 80 -7.29 10.81 -13.94
N THR A 81 -8.06 10.26 -14.87
CA THR A 81 -9.51 10.03 -14.73
C THR A 81 -9.84 8.55 -14.94
N CYS A 82 -11.11 8.18 -14.82
CA CYS A 82 -11.56 6.80 -15.01
C CYS A 82 -11.07 6.19 -16.33
N THR A 83 -11.10 6.97 -17.43
CA THR A 83 -10.75 6.52 -18.78
C THR A 83 -9.25 6.48 -19.05
N THR A 84 -8.43 7.01 -18.13
CA THR A 84 -6.99 6.82 -18.18
C THR A 84 -6.65 5.35 -17.93
N CYS A 85 -7.30 4.74 -16.94
CA CYS A 85 -7.00 3.36 -16.51
C CYS A 85 -8.01 2.32 -17.06
N HIS A 86 -9.29 2.67 -17.16
CA HIS A 86 -10.33 1.76 -17.64
C HIS A 86 -10.64 1.98 -19.12
N ASP A 87 -10.68 0.89 -19.89
CA ASP A 87 -10.98 0.94 -21.33
C ASP A 87 -12.50 0.95 -21.57
N GLN A 88 -13.12 2.13 -21.60
CA GLN A 88 -14.55 2.24 -21.91
C GLN A 88 -14.90 1.81 -23.35
N GLN A 89 -13.96 1.82 -24.29
CA GLN A 89 -14.24 1.40 -25.66
C GLN A 89 -14.28 -0.12 -25.78
N ARG A 90 -13.41 -0.82 -25.06
CA ARG A 90 -13.33 -2.28 -25.03
C ARG A 90 -14.32 -2.94 -24.07
N ILE A 91 -14.57 -2.32 -22.91
CA ILE A 91 -15.50 -2.83 -21.89
C ILE A 91 -16.94 -2.41 -22.21
N GLY A 92 -17.13 -1.40 -23.07
CA GLY A 92 -18.45 -0.91 -23.49
C GLY A 92 -19.06 0.08 -22.50
N ARG A 93 -20.38 -0.04 -22.27
CA ARG A 93 -21.11 0.83 -21.34
C ARG A 93 -20.66 0.60 -19.88
N PRO A 94 -20.82 1.59 -18.97
CA PRO A 94 -20.40 1.45 -17.56
C PRO A 94 -21.18 0.40 -16.76
N ASP A 95 -22.11 -0.32 -17.38
CA ASP A 95 -22.98 -1.33 -16.75
C ASP A 95 -22.19 -2.40 -15.98
N TRP A 96 -20.93 -2.68 -16.37
CA TRP A 96 -20.01 -3.55 -15.63
C TRP A 96 -19.77 -3.10 -14.18
N MET A 97 -19.89 -1.80 -13.89
CA MET A 97 -19.73 -1.24 -12.55
C MET A 97 -20.85 -1.67 -11.61
N THR A 98 -22.03 -2.05 -12.12
CA THR A 98 -23.16 -2.48 -11.26
C THR A 98 -22.85 -3.77 -10.48
N SER A 99 -21.93 -4.59 -10.99
CA SER A 99 -21.48 -5.83 -10.36
C SER A 99 -20.12 -5.65 -9.67
N VAL A 100 -19.76 -6.57 -8.78
CA VAL A 100 -18.39 -6.72 -8.30
C VAL A 100 -17.59 -7.40 -9.41
N THR A 101 -16.59 -6.72 -9.94
CA THR A 101 -15.85 -7.14 -11.14
C THR A 101 -14.33 -6.96 -10.97
N ALA A 102 -13.58 -7.61 -11.85
CA ALA A 102 -12.14 -7.42 -12.04
C ALA A 102 -11.91 -7.00 -13.50
N PRO A 103 -12.27 -5.76 -13.88
CA PRO A 103 -12.24 -5.33 -15.27
C PRO A 103 -10.81 -5.32 -15.82
N GLU A 104 -10.68 -5.58 -17.12
CA GLU A 104 -9.39 -5.43 -17.80
C GLU A 104 -8.94 -3.96 -17.78
N MET A 105 -7.68 -3.74 -17.43
CA MET A 105 -7.11 -2.40 -17.29
C MET A 105 -6.36 -2.01 -18.57
N LYS A 106 -6.64 -0.82 -19.10
CA LYS A 106 -5.87 -0.19 -20.19
C LYS A 106 -4.47 0.17 -19.73
N GLN A 107 -4.35 0.62 -18.48
CA GLN A 107 -3.11 1.02 -17.85
C GLN A 107 -3.00 0.36 -16.48
N LYS A 108 -1.88 -0.31 -16.25
CA LYS A 108 -1.53 -0.99 -15.00
C LYS A 108 -0.65 -0.08 -14.14
N CYS A 109 -0.63 -0.33 -12.83
CA CYS A 109 0.19 0.45 -11.88
C CYS A 109 1.66 0.52 -12.34
N GLY A 110 2.19 -0.63 -12.75
CA GLY A 110 3.57 -0.78 -13.20
C GLY A 110 3.89 -0.23 -14.60
N ASP A 111 2.95 0.44 -15.28
CA ASP A 111 3.22 1.17 -16.53
C ASP A 111 3.73 2.60 -16.24
N CYS A 112 3.47 3.12 -15.04
CA CYS A 112 3.99 4.42 -14.56
C CYS A 112 4.91 4.27 -13.36
N HIS A 113 4.72 3.23 -12.53
CA HIS A 113 5.50 2.98 -11.33
C HIS A 113 6.59 1.93 -11.59
N ASP A 114 7.47 2.22 -12.55
CA ASP A 114 8.51 1.28 -13.02
C ASP A 114 9.50 0.89 -11.93
N VAL A 115 9.91 1.84 -11.07
CA VAL A 115 10.84 1.58 -9.97
C VAL A 115 10.18 0.66 -8.95
N GLN A 116 8.95 0.97 -8.55
CA GLN A 116 8.17 0.15 -7.62
C GLN A 116 7.95 -1.25 -8.19
N LYS A 117 7.60 -1.38 -9.48
CA LYS A 117 7.46 -2.67 -10.17
C LYS A 117 8.77 -3.47 -10.14
N LYS A 118 9.90 -2.84 -10.45
CA LYS A 118 11.22 -3.48 -10.44
C LYS A 118 11.60 -3.94 -9.03
N VAL A 119 11.39 -3.09 -8.01
CA VAL A 119 11.65 -3.44 -6.60
C VAL A 119 10.73 -4.55 -6.14
N PHE A 120 9.42 -4.44 -6.37
CA PHE A 120 8.42 -5.43 -5.99
C PHE A 120 8.69 -6.80 -6.63
N SER A 121 9.22 -6.84 -7.87
CA SER A 121 9.64 -8.10 -8.50
C SER A 121 10.77 -8.85 -7.76
N LYS A 122 11.43 -8.19 -6.80
CA LYS A 122 12.46 -8.77 -5.92
C LYS A 122 11.92 -9.19 -4.55
N THR A 123 10.63 -8.98 -4.29
CA THR A 123 10.01 -9.43 -3.04
C THR A 123 9.89 -10.94 -3.02
N ASP A 124 9.99 -11.52 -1.83
CA ASP A 124 9.76 -12.94 -1.59
C ASP A 124 8.50 -13.20 -0.76
N THR A 125 8.15 -12.28 0.14
CA THR A 125 6.99 -12.37 1.04
C THR A 125 5.65 -12.14 0.34
N HIS A 126 5.55 -11.12 -0.52
CA HIS A 126 4.30 -10.73 -1.20
C HIS A 126 4.31 -11.01 -2.70
N LYS A 127 5.20 -11.89 -3.18
CA LYS A 127 5.49 -12.06 -4.62
C LYS A 127 4.33 -12.56 -5.48
N LYS A 128 3.28 -13.07 -4.83
CA LYS A 128 2.08 -13.64 -5.47
C LYS A 128 0.85 -12.72 -5.35
N ILE A 129 1.04 -11.52 -4.82
CA ILE A 129 -0.02 -10.54 -4.59
C ILE A 129 0.20 -9.37 -5.55
N ASP A 130 -0.88 -8.79 -6.06
CA ASP A 130 -0.83 -7.63 -6.95
C ASP A 130 -0.87 -6.29 -6.19
N CYS A 131 -0.39 -5.22 -6.83
CA CYS A 131 -0.36 -3.86 -6.25
C CYS A 131 -1.73 -3.42 -5.67
N VAL A 132 -2.81 -3.81 -6.35
CA VAL A 132 -4.18 -3.47 -5.99
C VAL A 132 -4.62 -4.07 -4.65
N ALA A 133 -4.05 -5.19 -4.22
CA ALA A 133 -4.45 -5.83 -2.97
C ALA A 133 -4.16 -4.95 -1.75
N CYS A 134 -3.07 -4.19 -1.77
CA CYS A 134 -2.69 -3.30 -0.67
C CYS A 134 -3.15 -1.86 -0.91
N HIS A 135 -3.07 -1.37 -2.15
CA HIS A 135 -3.32 0.04 -2.48
C HIS A 135 -4.79 0.35 -2.79
N MET A 136 -5.55 -0.67 -3.17
CA MET A 136 -6.95 -0.54 -3.54
C MET A 136 -7.74 -1.67 -2.88
N PRO A 137 -7.76 -1.74 -1.53
CA PRO A 137 -8.57 -2.75 -0.84
C PRO A 137 -10.05 -2.53 -1.12
N ASN A 138 -10.86 -3.58 -1.00
CA ASN A 138 -12.29 -3.35 -0.91
C ASN A 138 -12.63 -2.64 0.40
N MET A 139 -13.47 -1.62 0.31
CA MET A 139 -13.85 -0.78 1.43
C MET A 139 -15.32 -0.35 1.27
N PRO A 140 -16.10 -0.19 2.36
CA PRO A 140 -17.46 0.33 2.27
C PRO A 140 -17.44 1.82 1.90
N SER A 141 -18.55 2.34 1.35
CA SER A 141 -18.65 3.79 1.17
C SER A 141 -18.79 4.49 2.54
N PRO A 142 -18.49 5.81 2.66
CA PRO A 142 -18.69 6.54 3.89
C PRO A 142 -20.16 6.58 4.35
N GLU A 143 -21.13 6.44 3.43
CA GLU A 143 -22.55 6.30 3.74
C GLU A 143 -22.89 4.95 4.38
N GLU A 144 -22.18 3.90 3.98
CA GLU A 144 -22.43 2.53 4.44
C GLU A 144 -21.63 2.17 5.69
N PHE A 145 -20.53 2.89 5.95
CA PHE A 145 -19.63 2.66 7.07
C PHE A 145 -20.27 3.04 8.40
N GLN A 146 -20.40 2.08 9.33
CA GLN A 146 -21.00 2.30 10.65
C GLN A 146 -19.98 2.40 11.78
N GLY A 147 -18.71 2.09 11.50
CA GLY A 147 -17.60 2.20 12.45
C GLY A 147 -16.61 1.03 12.34
N PRO A 148 -15.40 1.18 12.90
CA PRO A 148 -14.29 0.24 12.69
C PRO A 148 -14.50 -1.16 13.31
N ASP A 149 -15.35 -1.28 14.33
CA ASP A 149 -15.59 -2.54 15.06
C ASP A 149 -16.77 -3.36 14.50
N GLY A 150 -17.44 -2.86 13.45
CA GLY A 150 -18.60 -3.51 12.88
C GLY A 150 -18.22 -4.71 12.01
N VAL A 151 -18.58 -5.92 12.43
CA VAL A 151 -18.47 -7.13 11.58
C VAL A 151 -19.23 -6.98 10.25
N LYS A 152 -20.28 -6.15 10.21
CA LYS A 152 -21.02 -5.84 9.00
C LYS A 152 -20.16 -5.11 7.95
N GLU A 153 -19.19 -4.29 8.38
CA GLU A 153 -18.32 -3.53 7.47
C GLU A 153 -17.48 -4.42 6.58
N PHE A 154 -17.05 -5.56 7.13
CA PHE A 154 -16.29 -6.60 6.45
C PHE A 154 -17.03 -7.17 5.24
N TYR A 155 -18.32 -7.41 5.39
CA TYR A 155 -19.17 -7.99 4.35
C TYR A 155 -19.72 -6.94 3.39
N ASN A 156 -19.92 -5.69 3.83
CA ASN A 156 -20.30 -4.56 2.98
C ASN A 156 -19.15 -4.10 2.06
N ALA A 157 -17.89 -4.34 2.45
CA ALA A 157 -16.70 -4.02 1.68
C ALA A 157 -16.53 -4.94 0.46
N VAL A 158 -17.37 -4.76 -0.56
CA VAL A 158 -17.35 -5.56 -1.80
C VAL A 158 -16.77 -4.81 -2.99
N ARG A 159 -16.54 -3.50 -2.86
CA ARG A 159 -16.03 -2.65 -3.96
C ARG A 159 -14.67 -2.08 -3.64
N ARG A 160 -13.82 -2.09 -4.66
CA ARG A 160 -12.45 -1.59 -4.62
C ARG A 160 -12.37 -0.09 -4.41
N SER A 161 -11.54 0.35 -3.46
CA SER A 161 -11.27 1.77 -3.23
C SER A 161 -10.37 2.37 -4.32
N HIS A 162 -10.54 3.66 -4.58
CA HIS A 162 -9.72 4.45 -5.53
C HIS A 162 -8.97 5.58 -4.83
N LEU A 163 -8.45 5.29 -3.62
CA LEU A 163 -7.68 6.23 -2.79
C LEU A 163 -6.15 6.10 -3.01
N TYR A 164 -5.68 4.88 -3.29
CA TYR A 164 -4.29 4.49 -3.65
C TYR A 164 -3.22 4.71 -2.58
N LYS A 165 -3.18 5.89 -1.95
CA LYS A 165 -2.16 6.27 -0.98
C LYS A 165 -2.35 5.47 0.30
N ILE A 166 -1.34 4.70 0.70
CA ILE A 166 -1.30 4.07 2.03
C ILE A 166 -0.67 5.06 3.04
N ASN A 167 -1.33 5.24 4.19
CA ASN A 167 -0.82 6.01 5.31
C ASN A 167 -0.33 5.06 6.42
N VAL A 168 0.98 5.04 6.64
CA VAL A 168 1.63 4.21 7.67
C VAL A 168 1.70 5.00 8.96
N ASP A 169 0.71 4.81 9.81
CA ASP A 169 0.57 5.49 11.10
C ASP A 169 -0.13 4.53 12.09
N PRO A 170 0.24 4.53 13.39
CA PRO A 170 -0.30 3.58 14.36
C PRO A 170 -1.78 3.83 14.74
N SER A 171 -2.35 5.00 14.45
CA SER A 171 -3.71 5.35 14.87
C SER A 171 -4.54 6.13 13.84
N ALA A 172 -3.95 6.69 12.79
CA ALA A 172 -4.68 7.43 11.77
C ALA A 172 -5.59 6.48 10.96
N GLN A 173 -6.87 6.82 10.87
CA GLN A 173 -7.89 6.01 10.19
C GLN A 173 -8.29 6.62 8.85
N THR A 174 -8.67 5.78 7.88
CA THR A 174 -9.23 6.25 6.59
C THR A 174 -10.56 6.94 6.77
N TYR A 175 -11.40 6.48 7.70
CA TYR A 175 -12.70 7.08 7.99
C TYR A 175 -12.60 7.93 9.24
N VAL A 176 -13.10 9.17 9.17
CA VAL A 176 -13.23 10.06 10.31
C VAL A 176 -14.69 10.46 10.48
N ARG A 177 -15.11 10.53 11.74
CA ARG A 177 -16.48 10.87 12.09
C ARG A 177 -16.68 12.38 12.03
N ASN A 178 -17.70 12.82 11.31
CA ASN A 178 -18.21 14.18 11.36
C ASN A 178 -19.10 14.34 12.59
N LEU A 179 -18.54 14.91 13.67
CA LEU A 179 -19.25 15.10 14.93
C LEU A 179 -20.33 16.19 14.86
N ASP A 180 -20.26 17.05 13.84
CA ASP A 180 -21.21 18.15 13.62
C ASP A 180 -22.32 17.76 12.61
N ALA A 181 -22.32 16.51 12.12
CA ALA A 181 -23.31 16.02 11.17
C ALA A 181 -24.73 16.10 11.76
N LYS A 182 -25.63 16.78 11.05
CA LYS A 182 -27.05 16.85 11.39
C LYS A 182 -27.79 15.58 10.92
N GLU A 183 -29.01 15.41 11.40
CA GLU A 183 -29.88 14.33 10.92
C GLU A 183 -30.03 14.39 9.38
N GLY A 184 -29.75 13.28 8.71
CA GLY A 184 -29.74 13.19 7.25
C GLY A 184 -28.42 13.60 6.57
N GLU A 185 -27.43 14.12 7.31
CA GLU A 185 -26.09 14.38 6.80
C GLU A 185 -25.17 13.15 6.97
N ARG A 186 -24.10 13.11 6.17
CA ARG A 186 -23.13 12.02 6.18
C ARG A 186 -22.32 12.04 7.49
N LEU A 187 -22.42 10.97 8.27
CA LEU A 187 -21.75 10.83 9.58
C LEU A 187 -20.24 10.55 9.48
N TRP A 188 -19.81 9.84 8.43
CA TRP A 188 -18.40 9.50 8.22
C TRP A 188 -17.89 10.12 6.94
N THR A 189 -16.62 10.48 6.88
CA THR A 189 -15.96 10.95 5.65
C THR A 189 -14.56 10.40 5.56
N TYR A 190 -13.92 10.54 4.40
CA TYR A 190 -12.51 10.18 4.26
C TYR A 190 -11.62 11.20 4.99
N ALA A 191 -10.68 10.68 5.76
CA ALA A 191 -9.61 11.48 6.33
C ALA A 191 -8.70 12.01 5.22
N LEU A 192 -8.25 13.25 5.35
CA LEU A 192 -7.36 13.90 4.40
C LEU A 192 -5.98 14.11 5.02
N ASP A 193 -4.94 13.93 4.23
CA ASP A 193 -3.58 14.31 4.59
C ASP A 193 -3.39 15.84 4.53
N LYS A 194 -2.20 16.32 4.91
CA LYS A 194 -1.88 17.76 4.90
C LYS A 194 -1.93 18.41 3.51
N LYS A 195 -1.97 17.61 2.44
CA LYS A 195 -2.08 18.05 1.06
C LYS A 195 -3.51 17.94 0.53
N GLY A 196 -4.47 17.57 1.37
CA GLY A 196 -5.87 17.41 1.00
C GLY A 196 -6.18 16.09 0.29
N HIS A 197 -5.27 15.09 0.32
CA HIS A 197 -5.52 13.79 -0.29
C HIS A 197 -6.04 12.78 0.73
N ALA A 198 -7.03 11.99 0.33
CA ALA A 198 -7.48 10.86 1.12
C ALA A 198 -6.49 9.68 1.06
N TYR A 199 -6.55 8.80 2.06
CA TYR A 199 -5.61 7.69 2.19
C TYR A 199 -6.28 6.42 2.73
N VAL A 200 -5.64 5.29 2.46
CA VAL A 200 -5.90 3.96 3.01
C VAL A 200 -5.02 3.78 4.24
N ASP A 201 -5.60 3.55 5.42
CA ASP A 201 -4.83 3.18 6.60
C ASP A 201 -4.30 1.74 6.49
N ILE A 202 -3.38 1.37 7.38
CA ILE A 202 -2.73 0.06 7.33
C ILE A 202 -3.64 -1.09 7.79
N VAL A 203 -4.77 -0.82 8.46
CA VAL A 203 -5.77 -1.86 8.73
C VAL A 203 -6.44 -2.23 7.41
N TRP A 204 -6.98 -1.26 6.67
CA TRP A 204 -7.55 -1.51 5.35
C TRP A 204 -6.54 -2.00 4.34
N SER A 205 -5.26 -1.64 4.44
CA SER A 205 -4.25 -2.12 3.49
C SER A 205 -3.80 -3.55 3.78
N CYS A 206 -3.64 -3.93 5.06
CA CYS A 206 -2.93 -5.16 5.44
C CYS A 206 -3.80 -6.14 6.24
N GLY A 207 -4.62 -5.63 7.17
CA GLY A 207 -5.37 -6.41 8.17
C GLY A 207 -6.87 -6.51 7.94
N ARG A 208 -7.37 -6.01 6.79
CA ARG A 208 -8.80 -5.98 6.45
C ARG A 208 -9.40 -7.38 6.47
N ALA A 209 -10.59 -7.52 7.05
CA ALA A 209 -11.32 -8.77 7.09
C ALA A 209 -12.39 -8.81 6.00
N THR A 210 -12.05 -8.62 4.72
CA THR A 210 -13.05 -8.44 3.65
C THR A 210 -13.21 -9.71 2.80
N PRO A 211 -14.06 -10.68 3.19
CA PRO A 211 -14.15 -11.95 2.48
C PRO A 211 -14.72 -11.81 1.06
N GLY A 212 -15.38 -10.69 0.74
CA GLY A 212 -15.85 -10.37 -0.62
C GLY A 212 -14.77 -9.82 -1.56
N ASP A 213 -13.52 -9.70 -1.10
CA ASP A 213 -12.39 -9.25 -1.91
C ASP A 213 -11.57 -10.44 -2.40
N TYR A 214 -11.64 -10.71 -3.71
CA TYR A 214 -10.93 -11.85 -4.31
C TYR A 214 -9.40 -11.74 -4.16
N THR A 215 -8.85 -10.54 -3.91
CA THR A 215 -7.40 -10.35 -3.72
C THR A 215 -6.87 -10.93 -2.41
N LEU A 216 -7.75 -11.35 -1.49
CA LEU A 216 -7.39 -12.04 -0.25
C LEU A 216 -7.44 -13.56 -0.43
N SER A 217 -7.96 -14.07 -1.54
CA SER A 217 -8.12 -15.50 -1.79
C SER A 217 -6.81 -16.17 -2.21
N GLY A 218 -6.79 -17.51 -2.17
CA GLY A 218 -5.67 -18.31 -2.64
C GLY A 218 -4.36 -17.98 -1.93
N ASP A 219 -3.35 -17.57 -2.70
CA ASP A 219 -2.00 -17.30 -2.19
C ASP A 219 -1.92 -16.12 -1.19
N ALA A 220 -2.91 -15.23 -1.18
CA ALA A 220 -2.98 -14.15 -0.21
C ALA A 220 -3.49 -14.61 1.17
N GLN A 221 -4.09 -15.80 1.28
CA GLN A 221 -4.43 -16.48 2.54
C GLN A 221 -5.19 -15.60 3.56
N GLY A 222 -6.11 -14.75 3.10
CA GLY A 222 -6.87 -13.84 3.96
C GLY A 222 -6.06 -12.64 4.50
N CYS A 223 -4.86 -12.39 3.96
CA CYS A 223 -3.91 -11.38 4.43
C CYS A 223 -3.63 -11.50 5.94
N HIS A 224 -3.64 -10.41 6.69
CA HIS A 224 -3.21 -10.39 8.09
C HIS A 224 -4.35 -10.25 9.11
N SER A 225 -5.60 -10.39 8.68
CA SER A 225 -6.75 -10.31 9.58
C SER A 225 -6.86 -11.55 10.47
N PRO A 226 -6.98 -11.43 11.80
CA PRO A 226 -7.25 -12.58 12.67
C PRO A 226 -8.58 -13.28 12.37
N ALA A 227 -9.53 -12.58 11.74
CA ALA A 227 -10.86 -13.10 11.46
C ALA A 227 -10.92 -13.99 10.21
N THR A 228 -10.07 -13.73 9.21
CA THR A 228 -10.18 -14.37 7.89
C THR A 228 -8.87 -15.01 7.41
N SER A 229 -7.73 -14.69 8.03
CA SER A 229 -6.43 -15.19 7.60
C SER A 229 -6.21 -16.66 7.94
N THR A 230 -5.60 -17.39 7.00
CA THR A 230 -5.10 -18.74 7.19
C THR A 230 -3.58 -18.79 7.40
N LEU A 231 -2.90 -17.64 7.44
CA LEU A 231 -1.46 -17.57 7.77
C LEU A 231 -1.18 -18.07 9.19
N ASP A 232 0.09 -18.33 9.52
CA ASP A 232 0.49 -18.65 10.90
C ASP A 232 0.04 -17.55 11.89
N GLU A 233 -0.28 -17.93 13.13
CA GLU A 233 -0.83 -17.01 14.14
C GLU A 233 0.03 -15.74 14.35
N GLY A 234 1.36 -15.86 14.25
CA GLY A 234 2.28 -14.74 14.37
C GLY A 234 2.20 -13.70 13.23
N LEU A 235 1.48 -14.00 12.15
CA LEU A 235 1.25 -13.11 11.01
C LEU A 235 -0.19 -12.57 10.97
N ARG A 236 -0.97 -12.80 12.03
CA ARG A 236 -2.34 -12.29 12.17
C ARG A 236 -2.31 -11.14 13.18
N TYR A 237 -2.60 -9.93 12.72
CA TYR A 237 -2.40 -8.72 13.52
C TYR A 237 -3.73 -8.24 14.10
N ALA A 238 -3.82 -8.17 15.43
CA ALA A 238 -5.05 -7.85 16.14
C ALA A 238 -5.51 -6.39 15.96
N ASP A 239 -4.56 -5.47 15.75
CA ASP A 239 -4.84 -4.04 15.69
C ASP A 239 -3.85 -3.29 14.79
N GLN A 240 -4.15 -2.02 14.54
CA GLN A 240 -3.35 -1.12 13.71
C GLN A 240 -1.92 -0.92 14.23
N SER A 241 -1.74 -0.91 15.56
CA SER A 241 -0.42 -0.71 16.18
C SER A 241 0.48 -1.93 15.98
N ALA A 242 -0.07 -3.14 16.02
CA ALA A 242 0.65 -4.37 15.68
C ALA A 242 1.12 -4.35 14.21
N ILE A 243 0.23 -3.97 13.28
CA ILE A 243 0.58 -3.83 11.85
C ILE A 243 1.70 -2.78 11.68
N TYR A 244 1.56 -1.62 12.34
CA TYR A 244 2.54 -0.55 12.28
C TYR A 244 3.93 -1.02 12.78
N ALA A 245 3.97 -1.73 13.90
CA ALA A 245 5.20 -2.26 14.46
C ALA A 245 5.91 -3.23 13.50
N GLU A 246 5.18 -4.10 12.80
CA GLU A 246 5.76 -4.98 11.78
C GLU A 246 6.27 -4.21 10.56
N ILE A 247 5.55 -3.20 10.08
CA ILE A 247 6.01 -2.34 8.98
C ILE A 247 7.32 -1.63 9.37
N LEU A 248 7.45 -1.15 10.62
CA LEU A 248 8.68 -0.51 11.09
C LEU A 248 9.88 -1.45 11.09
N LYS A 249 9.72 -2.75 11.33
CA LYS A 249 10.83 -3.72 11.22
C LYS A 249 11.43 -3.75 9.82
N TRP A 250 10.63 -3.43 8.79
CA TRP A 250 11.12 -3.29 7.42
C TRP A 250 11.61 -1.87 7.13
N GLN A 251 10.85 -0.85 7.56
CA GLN A 251 11.15 0.54 7.21
C GLN A 251 12.35 1.13 7.92
N THR A 252 12.54 0.86 9.21
CA THR A 252 13.62 1.44 10.02
C THR A 252 15.01 1.13 9.45
N PRO A 253 15.42 -0.13 9.21
CA PRO A 253 16.77 -0.40 8.71
C PRO A 253 17.02 0.18 7.32
N VAL A 254 15.99 0.26 6.47
CA VAL A 254 16.10 0.87 5.14
C VAL A 254 16.28 2.38 5.24
N LYS A 255 15.50 3.06 6.08
CA LYS A 255 15.62 4.51 6.33
C LYS A 255 16.97 4.87 6.94
N GLU A 256 17.42 4.14 7.96
CA GLU A 256 18.74 4.37 8.57
C GLU A 256 19.89 4.19 7.57
N GLY A 257 19.83 3.15 6.73
CA GLY A 257 20.82 2.93 5.68
C GLY A 257 20.79 4.04 4.63
N PHE A 258 19.59 4.46 4.21
CA PHE A 258 19.40 5.58 3.28
C PHE A 258 19.99 6.89 3.82
N GLU A 259 19.73 7.24 5.08
CA GLU A 259 20.27 8.44 5.73
C GLU A 259 21.81 8.39 5.81
N LYS A 260 22.38 7.23 6.19
CA LYS A 260 23.84 7.03 6.21
C LYS A 260 24.47 7.18 4.83
N ILE A 261 23.83 6.65 3.79
CA ILE A 261 24.30 6.80 2.40
C ILE A 261 24.28 8.28 2.02
N GLY A 262 23.15 8.98 2.21
CA GLY A 262 23.02 10.39 1.86
C GLY A 262 24.06 11.28 2.56
N ALA A 263 24.22 11.12 3.88
CA ALA A 263 25.22 11.85 4.65
C ALA A 263 26.66 11.50 4.21
N GLY A 264 26.91 10.25 3.85
CA GLY A 264 28.18 9.77 3.30
C GLY A 264 28.52 10.40 1.95
N LEU A 265 27.57 10.39 1.01
CA LEU A 265 27.72 10.99 -0.32
C LEU A 265 28.10 12.46 -0.22
N GLU A 266 27.37 13.25 0.57
CA GLU A 266 27.65 14.67 0.77
C GLU A 266 29.05 14.91 1.34
N ARG A 267 29.39 14.23 2.43
CA ARG A 267 30.70 14.39 3.09
C ARG A 267 31.86 13.99 2.17
N LEU A 268 31.77 12.85 1.50
CA LEU A 268 32.85 12.31 0.69
C LEU A 268 33.08 13.12 -0.60
N LYS A 269 32.01 13.66 -1.20
CA LYS A 269 32.13 14.61 -2.32
C LYS A 269 32.97 15.83 -1.91
N GLN A 270 32.75 16.39 -0.72
CA GLN A 270 33.54 17.51 -0.20
C GLN A 270 35.00 17.13 0.07
N LEU A 271 35.25 15.97 0.67
CA LEU A 271 36.63 15.52 0.94
C LEU A 271 37.42 15.27 -0.34
N LEU A 272 36.79 14.73 -1.39
CA LEU A 272 37.43 14.53 -2.69
C LEU A 272 37.96 15.83 -3.33
N GLU A 273 37.41 16.99 -2.98
CA GLU A 273 37.88 18.28 -3.49
C GLU A 273 39.18 18.75 -2.84
N VAL A 274 39.52 18.22 -1.67
CA VAL A 274 40.65 18.70 -0.82
C VAL A 274 41.67 17.61 -0.52
N THR A 275 41.39 16.36 -0.81
CA THR A 275 42.31 15.24 -0.59
C THR A 275 43.12 14.91 -1.85
N ALA A 276 44.44 14.85 -1.72
CA ALA A 276 45.32 14.29 -2.74
C ALA A 276 45.22 12.77 -2.75
N LEU A 277 44.62 12.23 -3.81
CA LEU A 277 44.59 10.79 -4.08
C LEU A 277 45.38 10.44 -5.33
N LYS A 278 45.92 9.22 -5.37
CA LYS A 278 46.48 8.66 -6.60
C LYS A 278 45.34 8.46 -7.61
N PRO A 279 45.60 8.51 -8.93
CA PRO A 279 44.55 8.33 -9.94
C PRO A 279 43.71 7.06 -9.74
N ALA A 280 44.34 5.93 -9.41
CA ALA A 280 43.63 4.67 -9.17
C ALA A 280 42.67 4.74 -7.97
N ASP A 281 43.14 5.29 -6.84
CA ASP A 281 42.34 5.48 -5.63
C ASP A 281 41.18 6.45 -5.90
N GLN A 282 41.43 7.51 -6.67
CA GLN A 282 40.41 8.48 -7.04
C GLN A 282 39.31 7.87 -7.92
N THR A 283 39.69 7.01 -8.87
CA THR A 283 38.74 6.26 -9.71
C THR A 283 37.93 5.28 -8.87
N GLU A 284 38.58 4.54 -7.96
CA GLU A 284 37.89 3.58 -7.09
C GLU A 284 36.88 4.27 -6.18
N VAL A 285 37.26 5.39 -5.55
CA VAL A 285 36.34 6.18 -4.72
C VAL A 285 35.14 6.65 -5.52
N ARG A 286 35.34 7.24 -6.71
CA ARG A 286 34.24 7.70 -7.56
C ARG A 286 33.29 6.57 -7.92
N LEU A 287 33.81 5.40 -8.31
CA LEU A 287 32.98 4.23 -8.59
C LEU A 287 32.15 3.81 -7.38
N MET A 288 32.72 3.82 -6.17
CA MET A 288 31.96 3.50 -4.95
C MET A 288 30.86 4.53 -4.68
N LEU A 289 31.14 5.83 -4.87
CA LEU A 289 30.14 6.90 -4.69
C LEU A 289 29.01 6.78 -5.72
N ASP A 290 29.32 6.55 -6.99
CA ASP A 290 28.33 6.36 -8.05
C ASP A 290 27.40 5.18 -7.72
N LYS A 291 27.98 4.06 -7.24
CA LYS A 291 27.21 2.87 -6.86
C LYS A 291 26.36 3.09 -5.60
N ALA A 292 26.83 3.88 -4.65
CA ALA A 292 26.04 4.27 -3.48
C ALA A 292 24.89 5.21 -3.86
N GLU A 293 25.11 6.15 -4.79
CA GLU A 293 24.11 7.07 -5.32
C GLU A 293 23.01 6.32 -6.10
N GLU A 294 23.38 5.34 -6.94
CA GLU A 294 22.41 4.44 -7.61
C GLU A 294 21.47 3.73 -6.62
N ILE A 295 21.99 3.33 -5.45
CA ILE A 295 21.19 2.70 -4.38
C ILE A 295 20.29 3.73 -3.70
N TYR A 296 20.86 4.90 -3.37
CA TYR A 296 20.14 6.00 -2.73
C TYR A 296 18.93 6.43 -3.56
N ASP A 297 19.14 6.66 -4.86
CA ASP A 297 18.08 7.08 -5.78
C ASP A 297 17.01 6.00 -5.95
N GLN A 298 17.39 4.72 -6.08
CA GLN A 298 16.42 3.62 -6.14
C GLN A 298 15.50 3.58 -4.90
N VAL A 299 16.06 3.73 -3.70
CA VAL A 299 15.28 3.71 -2.45
C VAL A 299 14.36 4.93 -2.36
N LYS A 300 14.87 6.11 -2.74
CA LYS A 300 14.13 7.38 -2.75
C LYS A 300 12.95 7.34 -3.72
N GLU A 301 13.18 6.86 -4.93
CA GLU A 301 12.18 6.77 -6.00
C GLU A 301 11.13 5.70 -5.71
N ASP A 302 11.52 4.55 -5.15
CA ASP A 302 10.58 3.52 -4.72
C ASP A 302 9.63 4.05 -3.63
N GLY A 303 10.18 4.69 -2.60
CA GLY A 303 9.44 5.39 -1.56
C GLY A 303 8.64 4.51 -0.59
N SER A 304 8.68 3.19 -0.73
CA SER A 304 8.02 2.25 0.20
C SER A 304 8.84 2.00 1.46
N TRP A 305 10.11 2.42 1.43
CA TRP A 305 11.08 2.22 2.50
C TRP A 305 11.25 0.75 2.86
N GLY A 306 11.16 -0.17 1.90
CA GLY A 306 11.29 -1.61 2.18
C GLY A 306 9.99 -2.38 2.08
N ALA A 307 8.82 -1.75 2.19
CA ALA A 307 7.55 -2.49 2.17
C ALA A 307 7.31 -3.25 0.86
N HIS A 308 7.80 -2.75 -0.28
CA HIS A 308 7.69 -3.46 -1.56
C HIS A 308 8.60 -4.69 -1.66
N ALA A 309 9.79 -4.68 -1.05
CA ALA A 309 10.72 -5.81 -1.05
C ALA A 309 11.69 -5.72 0.15
N PRO A 310 11.27 -6.19 1.35
CA PRO A 310 11.97 -5.87 2.60
C PRO A 310 13.41 -6.35 2.65
N ARG A 311 13.67 -7.60 2.27
CA ARG A 311 15.01 -8.19 2.29
C ARG A 311 15.91 -7.55 1.25
N TYR A 312 15.42 -7.43 0.00
CA TYR A 312 16.16 -6.82 -1.09
C TYR A 312 16.59 -5.38 -0.76
N LEU A 313 15.67 -4.52 -0.31
CA LEU A 313 16.02 -3.13 -0.02
C LEU A 313 16.92 -2.98 1.20
N LYS A 314 16.78 -3.84 2.22
CA LYS A 314 17.72 -3.90 3.34
C LYS A 314 19.14 -4.23 2.87
N ASP A 315 19.30 -5.26 2.04
CA ASP A 315 20.61 -5.66 1.51
C ASP A 315 21.22 -4.57 0.63
N ARG A 316 20.38 -3.89 -0.17
CA ARG A 316 20.81 -2.75 -1.01
C ARG A 316 21.36 -1.61 -0.15
N VAL A 317 20.64 -1.17 0.89
CA VAL A 317 21.15 -0.07 1.73
C VAL A 317 22.40 -0.46 2.53
N LEU A 318 22.50 -1.70 3.01
CA LEU A 318 23.72 -2.19 3.67
C LEU A 318 24.91 -2.18 2.70
N THR A 319 24.69 -2.58 1.45
CA THR A 319 25.72 -2.51 0.40
C THR A 319 26.14 -1.07 0.11
N GLY A 320 25.18 -0.15 0.03
CA GLY A 320 25.45 1.28 -0.19
C GLY A 320 26.27 1.89 0.95
N VAL A 321 25.94 1.57 2.21
CA VAL A 321 26.74 1.95 3.37
C VAL A 321 28.16 1.40 3.26
N GLY A 322 28.32 0.13 2.87
CA GLY A 322 29.65 -0.46 2.64
C GLY A 322 30.46 0.26 1.56
N TYR A 323 29.84 0.74 0.49
CA TYR A 323 30.50 1.57 -0.52
C TYR A 323 30.98 2.91 0.07
N ILE A 324 30.16 3.57 0.89
CA ILE A 324 30.55 4.79 1.60
C ILE A 324 31.73 4.54 2.54
N GLU A 325 31.69 3.48 3.34
CA GLU A 325 32.78 3.14 4.28
C GLU A 325 34.08 2.84 3.53
N LYS A 326 34.02 2.09 2.44
CA LYS A 326 35.18 1.79 1.61
C LYS A 326 35.76 3.06 0.97
N ALA A 327 34.91 3.93 0.43
CA ALA A 327 35.32 5.21 -0.14
C ALA A 327 35.99 6.11 0.91
N GLN A 328 35.41 6.21 2.11
CA GLN A 328 36.00 6.94 3.24
C GLN A 328 37.38 6.40 3.60
N ALA A 329 37.54 5.08 3.72
CA ALA A 329 38.81 4.46 4.09
C ALA A 329 39.94 4.71 3.06
N ILE A 330 39.60 4.89 1.78
CA ILE A 330 40.57 5.28 0.75
C ILE A 330 40.93 6.76 0.91
N ILE A 331 39.94 7.63 1.10
CA ILE A 331 40.15 9.07 1.33
C ILE A 331 41.00 9.33 2.58
N ASP A 332 40.76 8.62 3.68
CA ASP A 332 41.48 8.78 4.95
C ASP A 332 42.96 8.41 4.85
N LYS A 333 43.33 7.54 3.89
CA LYS A 333 44.72 7.19 3.58
C LYS A 333 45.37 8.20 2.64
N GLY A 334 44.60 9.10 2.05
CA GLY A 334 45.07 10.21 1.23
C GLY A 334 45.69 11.31 2.07
N GLY A 335 46.61 12.08 1.48
CA GLY A 335 47.13 13.29 2.11
C GLY A 335 46.16 14.45 1.92
N TYR A 336 45.90 15.25 2.96
CA TYR A 336 45.14 16.50 2.80
C TYR A 336 45.97 17.54 2.06
N GLN A 337 45.42 18.15 1.00
CA GLN A 337 46.07 19.28 0.33
C GLN A 337 45.69 20.60 1.01
N SER A 338 46.70 21.42 1.29
CA SER A 338 46.50 22.76 1.80
C SER A 338 45.98 23.70 0.70
N ALA A 339 45.22 24.74 1.08
CA ALA A 339 44.68 25.74 0.15
C ALA A 339 45.77 26.45 -0.69
N SER A 340 47.03 26.44 -0.26
CA SER A 340 48.17 26.97 -1.02
C SER A 340 48.60 26.09 -2.19
N GLU A 341 48.33 24.79 -2.16
CA GLU A 341 48.75 23.85 -3.22
C GLU A 341 47.80 23.85 -4.43
N LYS A 342 46.55 24.34 -4.26
CA LYS A 342 45.58 24.51 -5.36
C LYS A 342 45.94 25.61 -6.35
N LYS A 343 46.77 26.60 -5.97
CA LYS A 343 47.11 27.76 -6.83
C LYS A 343 48.17 27.48 -7.89
N ASN A 344 48.85 26.33 -7.83
CA ASN A 344 49.98 25.99 -8.71
C ASN A 344 49.69 24.85 -9.70
N ARG A 345 48.41 24.58 -10.02
CA ARG A 345 48.00 23.64 -11.06
C ARG A 345 47.15 24.28 -12.13
#